data_AF-A0A963B9B3-F1
#
_entry.id   AF-A0A963B9B3-F1
#
_cell.length_a   1.000
_cell.length_b   1.000
_cell.length_c   1.000
_cell.angle_alpha   90.00
_cell.angle_beta   90.00
_cell.angle_gamma   90.00
#
_symmetry.space_group_name_H-M   'P 1'
#
loop_
_entity.id
_entity.type
_entity.pdbx_description
1 polymer ?
#
loop_
_entity_poly.entity_id
_entity_poly.type
_entity_poly.pdbx_seq_one_letter_code
_entity_poly.pdbx_strand_id
1 'polypeptide(L)'
;ALPLGSMITGVFVISTLPLVMGMSLRHFRRVWALRIEPGARKAAVFLFVLIVAATFMGQWGSIGEFFSEAGPAVITLNLATIAFALAGAKMLRLERRQAIAIGLECGLQNAAMGIFVAGTLLANNTMVIPSIIYALVMNISAAAFIVANRDTARGYLFSR
;
A
#
# COMPACT_ATOMS: atom_id res chain seq x y z
N ALA A 1 -1.27 0.50 -28.66
CA ALA A 1 -2.06 1.43 -27.82
C ALA A 1 -2.27 0.79 -26.45
N LEU A 2 -2.21 1.55 -25.36
CA LEU A 2 -2.49 1.02 -24.03
C LEU A 2 -3.97 0.61 -23.93
N PRO A 3 -4.30 -0.58 -23.39
CA PRO A 3 -5.67 -1.05 -23.27
C PRO A 3 -6.36 -0.40 -22.06
N LEU A 4 -6.56 0.92 -22.12
CA LEU A 4 -7.06 1.74 -21.01
C LEU A 4 -8.43 1.25 -20.49
N GLY A 5 -9.32 0.85 -21.39
CA GLY A 5 -10.65 0.35 -21.01
C GLY A 5 -10.58 -0.89 -20.11
N SER A 6 -9.81 -1.91 -20.51
CA SER A 6 -9.69 -3.14 -19.71
C SER A 6 -8.90 -2.91 -18.42
N MET A 7 -7.93 -2.00 -18.41
CA MET A 7 -7.21 -1.61 -17.20
C MET A 7 -8.14 -0.96 -16.17
N ILE A 8 -8.93 0.03 -16.60
CA ILE A 8 -9.88 0.74 -15.74
C ILE A 8 -10.90 -0.26 -15.18
N THR A 9 -11.51 -1.09 -16.04
CA THR A 9 -12.49 -2.08 -15.60
C THR A 9 -11.87 -3.13 -14.67
N GLY A 10 -10.69 -3.65 -14.99
CA GLY A 10 -10.01 -4.66 -14.18
C GLY A 10 -9.68 -4.15 -12.77
N VAL A 11 -9.06 -2.96 -12.69
CA VAL A 11 -8.73 -2.32 -11.40
C VAL A 11 -9.99 -1.94 -10.63
N PHE A 12 -11.02 -1.41 -11.29
CA PHE A 12 -12.27 -1.03 -10.65
C PHE A 12 -12.97 -2.25 -10.06
N VAL A 13 -13.12 -3.33 -10.84
CA VAL A 13 -13.81 -4.55 -10.38
C VAL A 13 -13.05 -5.21 -9.24
N ILE A 14 -11.73 -5.37 -9.34
CA ILE A 14 -10.95 -6.09 -8.31
C ILE A 14 -10.89 -5.34 -6.98
N SER A 15 -10.98 -4.00 -6.99
CA SER A 15 -10.91 -3.17 -5.78
C SER A 15 -12.27 -2.79 -5.23
N THR A 16 -13.18 -2.31 -6.08
CA THR A 16 -14.45 -1.71 -5.68
C THR A 16 -15.49 -2.78 -5.34
N LEU A 17 -15.54 -3.88 -6.09
CA LEU A 17 -16.56 -4.90 -5.88
C LEU A 17 -16.45 -5.54 -4.48
N PRO A 18 -15.27 -6.02 -4.01
CA PRO A 18 -15.15 -6.58 -2.66
C PRO A 18 -15.43 -5.54 -1.57
N LEU A 19 -15.01 -4.29 -1.78
CA LEU A 19 -15.22 -3.19 -0.84
C LEU A 19 -16.72 -2.91 -0.67
N VAL A 20 -17.46 -2.75 -1.77
CA VAL A 20 -18.90 -2.50 -1.76
C VAL A 20 -19.66 -3.68 -1.15
N MET A 21 -19.27 -4.92 -1.44
CA MET A 21 -19.85 -6.11 -0.81
C MET A 21 -19.66 -6.09 0.71
N GLY A 22 -18.44 -5.81 1.19
CA GLY A 22 -18.15 -5.72 2.63
C GLY A 22 -18.91 -4.59 3.33
N MET A 23 -18.98 -3.41 2.71
CA MET A 23 -19.76 -2.27 3.22
C MET A 23 -21.25 -2.56 3.26
N SER A 24 -21.78 -3.21 2.21
CA SER A 24 -23.19 -3.61 2.13
C SER A 24 -23.53 -4.64 3.21
N LEU A 25 -22.68 -5.66 3.41
CA LEU A 25 -22.85 -6.64 4.48
C LEU A 25 -22.90 -5.96 5.87
N ARG A 26 -22.00 -5.00 6.10
CA ARG A 26 -21.99 -4.22 7.35
C ARG A 26 -23.24 -3.36 7.52
N HIS A 27 -23.77 -2.80 6.43
CA HIS A 27 -24.99 -2.00 6.44
C HIS A 27 -26.22 -2.86 6.77
N PHE A 28 -26.42 -3.98 6.08
CA PHE A 28 -27.62 -4.82 6.26
C PHE A 28 -27.55 -5.77 7.46
N ARG A 29 -26.35 -6.20 7.87
CA ARG A 29 -26.15 -7.22 8.92
C ARG A 29 -25.02 -6.84 9.88
N ARG A 30 -25.12 -5.66 10.49
CA ARG A 30 -24.11 -5.08 11.39
C ARG A 30 -23.61 -6.02 12.50
N VAL A 31 -24.51 -6.72 13.19
CA VAL A 31 -24.13 -7.62 14.31
C VAL A 31 -23.26 -8.79 13.81
N TRP A 32 -23.62 -9.37 12.66
CA TRP A 32 -22.83 -10.43 12.03
C TRP A 32 -21.48 -9.91 11.54
N ALA A 33 -21.46 -8.75 10.87
CA ALA A 33 -20.24 -8.13 10.39
C ALA A 33 -19.24 -7.86 11.52
N LEU A 34 -19.70 -7.32 12.66
CA LEU A 34 -18.85 -7.08 13.84
C LEU A 34 -18.35 -8.38 14.47
N ARG A 35 -19.12 -9.48 14.38
CA ARG A 35 -18.71 -10.78 14.93
C ARG A 35 -17.60 -11.43 14.11
N ILE A 36 -17.62 -11.28 12.78
CA ILE A 36 -16.60 -11.84 11.88
C ILE A 36 -15.37 -10.93 11.74
N GLU A 37 -15.51 -9.63 11.98
CA GLU A 37 -14.44 -8.64 11.79
C GLU A 37 -13.09 -9.03 12.43
N PRO A 38 -13.03 -9.49 13.70
CA PRO A 38 -11.75 -9.85 14.32
C PRO A 38 -11.06 -11.02 13.62
N GLY A 39 -11.83 -12.02 13.18
CA GLY A 39 -11.31 -13.17 12.45
C GLY A 39 -10.83 -12.77 11.04
N ALA A 40 -11.65 -12.00 10.32
CA ALA A 40 -11.31 -11.49 9.01
C ALA A 40 -10.05 -10.59 9.05
N ARG A 41 -9.91 -9.74 10.06
CA ARG A 41 -8.72 -8.90 10.27
C ARG A 41 -7.46 -9.75 10.46
N LYS A 42 -7.51 -10.77 11.32
CA LYS A 42 -6.38 -11.69 11.53
C LYS A 42 -6.03 -12.43 10.23
N ALA A 43 -7.03 -12.92 9.51
CA ALA A 43 -6.83 -13.59 8.22
C ALA A 43 -6.20 -12.65 7.19
N ALA A 44 -6.66 -11.41 7.10
CA ALA A 44 -6.11 -10.40 6.17
C ALA A 44 -4.64 -10.08 6.49
N VAL A 45 -4.29 -9.89 7.77
CA VAL A 45 -2.90 -9.67 8.19
C VAL A 45 -2.04 -10.90 7.90
N PHE A 46 -2.54 -12.09 8.21
CA PHE A 46 -1.84 -13.34 7.94
C PHE A 46 -1.58 -13.53 6.43
N LEU A 47 -2.60 -13.34 5.59
CA LEU A 47 -2.47 -13.40 4.14
C LEU A 47 -1.52 -12.34 3.60
N PHE A 48 -1.57 -11.12 4.12
CA PHE A 48 -0.63 -10.06 3.74
C PHE A 48 0.81 -10.46 4.04
N VAL A 49 1.11 -10.92 5.26
CA VAL A 49 2.44 -11.39 5.64
C VAL A 49 2.88 -12.57 4.76
N LEU A 50 1.98 -13.50 4.47
CA LEU A 50 2.25 -14.64 3.59
C LEU A 50 2.60 -14.19 2.16
N ILE A 51 1.82 -13.29 1.58
CA ILE A 51 2.09 -12.76 0.22
C ILE A 51 3.43 -12.03 0.18
N VAL A 52 3.73 -11.21 1.19
CA VAL A 52 5.02 -10.52 1.31
C VAL A 52 6.14 -11.56 1.38
N ALA A 53 6.07 -12.52 2.30
CA ALA A 53 7.10 -13.55 2.46
C ALA A 53 7.28 -14.39 1.19
N ALA A 54 6.20 -14.83 0.55
CA ALA A 54 6.24 -15.59 -0.70
C ALA A 54 6.88 -14.78 -1.84
N THR A 55 6.58 -13.48 -1.93
CA THR A 55 7.18 -12.59 -2.93
C THR A 55 8.69 -12.44 -2.68
N PHE A 56 9.10 -12.20 -1.43
CA PHE A 56 10.52 -12.09 -1.07
C PHE A 56 11.29 -13.40 -1.33
N MET A 57 10.73 -14.55 -0.93
CA MET A 57 11.36 -15.86 -1.14
C MET A 57 11.45 -16.22 -2.63
N GLY A 58 10.38 -16.00 -3.39
CA GLY A 58 10.34 -16.30 -4.81
C GLY A 58 11.26 -15.41 -5.65
N GLN A 59 11.56 -14.19 -5.17
CA GLN A 59 12.38 -13.22 -5.90
C GLN A 59 13.78 -13.03 -5.30
N TRP A 60 14.15 -13.76 -4.25
CA TRP A 60 15.41 -13.55 -3.52
C TRP A 60 16.65 -13.62 -4.42
N GLY A 61 16.69 -14.58 -5.35
CA GLY A 61 17.81 -14.72 -6.30
C GLY A 61 17.90 -13.59 -7.32
N SER A 62 16.79 -12.94 -7.66
CA SER A 62 16.70 -11.86 -8.65
C SER A 62 16.63 -10.47 -8.01
N ILE A 63 16.54 -10.39 -6.68
CA ILE A 63 16.29 -9.14 -5.96
C ILE A 63 17.42 -8.13 -6.18
N GLY A 64 18.67 -8.61 -6.25
CA GLY A 64 19.84 -7.75 -6.48
C GLY A 64 19.83 -7.14 -7.88
N GLU A 65 19.49 -7.94 -8.90
CA GLU A 65 19.37 -7.48 -10.29
C GLU A 65 18.23 -6.48 -10.44
N PHE A 66 17.04 -6.81 -9.93
CA PHE A 66 15.88 -5.94 -9.93
C PHE A 66 16.10 -4.63 -9.16
N PHE A 67 16.84 -4.70 -8.05
CA PHE A 67 17.19 -3.52 -7.28
C PHE A 67 18.23 -2.65 -8.02
N SER A 68 19.20 -3.25 -8.71
CA SER A 68 20.13 -2.50 -9.56
C SER A 68 19.41 -1.78 -10.70
N GLU A 69 18.37 -2.41 -11.27
CA GLU A 69 17.63 -1.86 -12.40
C GLU A 69 16.63 -0.77 -11.98
N ALA A 70 15.81 -1.04 -10.96
CA ALA A 70 14.68 -0.18 -10.58
C ALA A 70 14.79 0.44 -9.18
N GLY A 71 15.69 -0.05 -8.32
CA GLY A 71 15.80 0.35 -6.92
C GLY A 71 16.00 1.86 -6.71
N PRO A 72 17.01 2.50 -7.33
CA PRO A 72 17.22 3.94 -7.19
C PRO A 72 16.01 4.77 -7.59
N ALA A 73 15.34 4.41 -8.70
CA ALA A 73 14.16 5.10 -9.18
C ALA A 73 12.98 4.93 -8.22
N VAL A 74 12.75 3.71 -7.73
CA VAL A 74 11.67 3.37 -6.79
C VAL A 74 11.87 4.05 -5.43
N ILE A 75 13.09 4.07 -4.89
CA ILE A 75 13.40 4.77 -3.64
C ILE A 75 13.18 6.27 -3.79
N THR A 76 13.69 6.85 -4.88
CA THR A 76 13.51 8.28 -5.18
C THR A 76 12.03 8.61 -5.29
N LEU A 77 11.26 7.79 -6.02
CA LEU A 77 9.83 7.95 -6.16
C LEU A 77 9.15 7.91 -4.79
N ASN A 78 9.40 6.88 -3.98
CA ASN A 78 8.76 6.71 -2.68
C ASN A 78 9.03 7.90 -1.74
N LEU A 79 10.31 8.31 -1.62
CA LEU A 79 10.68 9.45 -0.78
C LEU A 79 10.12 10.77 -1.32
N ALA A 80 10.13 10.98 -2.64
CA ALA A 80 9.53 12.15 -3.26
C ALA A 80 8.02 12.19 -3.00
N THR A 81 7.33 11.06 -3.08
CA THR A 81 5.88 10.99 -2.84
C THR A 81 5.54 11.40 -1.40
N ILE A 82 6.30 10.89 -0.42
CA ILE A 82 6.16 11.27 0.99
C ILE A 82 6.49 12.77 1.17
N ALA A 83 7.56 13.27 0.56
CA ALA A 83 7.94 14.68 0.66
C ALA A 83 6.86 15.60 0.08
N PHE A 84 6.31 15.28 -1.09
CA PHE A 84 5.21 16.03 -1.69
C PHE A 84 3.95 16.00 -0.84
N ALA A 85 3.61 14.85 -0.27
CA ALA A 85 2.48 14.71 0.65
C ALA A 85 2.63 15.62 1.89
N LEU A 86 3.82 15.65 2.48
CA LEU A 86 4.11 16.50 3.64
C LEU A 86 4.16 17.98 3.29
N ALA A 87 4.75 18.33 2.14
CA ALA A 87 4.77 19.70 1.65
C ALA A 87 3.34 20.21 1.40
N GLY A 88 2.49 19.40 0.75
CA GLY A 88 1.08 19.70 0.54
C GLY A 88 0.32 19.89 1.86
N ALA A 89 0.50 18.98 2.81
CA ALA A 89 -0.11 19.10 4.14
C ALA A 89 0.33 20.37 4.87
N LYS A 90 1.60 20.77 4.73
CA LYS A 90 2.14 22.03 5.29
C LYS A 90 1.55 23.25 4.60
N MET A 91 1.44 23.25 3.28
CA MET A 91 0.82 24.35 2.51
C MET A 91 -0.64 24.56 2.91
N LEU A 92 -1.36 23.47 3.19
CA LEU A 92 -2.73 23.47 3.69
C LEU A 92 -2.85 23.73 5.19
N ARG A 93 -1.73 23.97 5.90
CA ARG A 93 -1.67 24.21 7.35
C ARG A 93 -2.38 23.13 8.18
N LEU A 94 -2.28 21.88 7.75
CA LEU A 94 -2.88 20.75 8.46
C LEU A 94 -2.15 20.45 9.76
N GLU A 95 -2.87 19.86 10.71
CA GLU A 95 -2.29 19.42 11.97
C GLU A 95 -1.25 18.32 11.73
N ARG A 96 -0.26 18.22 12.62
CA ARG A 96 0.84 17.24 12.52
C ARG A 96 0.34 15.80 12.35
N ARG A 97 -0.78 15.44 13.00
CA ARG A 97 -1.39 14.12 12.87
C ARG A 97 -1.92 13.85 11.46
N GLN A 98 -2.57 14.84 10.85
CA GLN A 98 -3.07 14.74 9.49
C GLN A 98 -1.92 14.67 8.49
N ALA A 99 -0.86 15.48 8.69
CA ALA A 99 0.32 15.44 7.84
C ALA A 99 1.02 14.06 7.88
N ILE A 100 1.19 13.45 9.06
CA ILE A 100 1.74 12.10 9.18
C ILE A 100 0.84 11.08 8.47
N ALA A 101 -0.48 11.15 8.67
CA ALA A 101 -1.41 10.23 8.02
C ALA A 101 -1.34 10.34 6.50
N ILE A 102 -1.38 11.55 5.95
CA ILE A 102 -1.29 11.80 4.50
C ILE A 102 0.07 11.31 3.96
N GLY A 103 1.17 11.59 4.66
CA GLY A 103 2.49 11.11 4.28
C GLY A 103 2.57 9.58 4.19
N LEU A 104 1.98 8.87 5.17
CA LEU A 104 1.90 7.41 5.17
C LEU A 104 1.00 6.88 4.05
N GLU A 105 -0.20 7.43 3.88
CA GLU A 105 -1.14 7.00 2.82
C GLU A 105 -0.55 7.20 1.42
N CYS A 106 0.16 8.30 1.18
CA CYS A 106 0.81 8.54 -0.11
C CYS A 106 2.09 7.70 -0.31
N GLY A 107 2.82 7.40 0.77
CA GLY A 107 4.04 6.60 0.73
C GLY A 107 3.80 5.09 0.68
N LEU A 108 2.69 4.60 1.23
CA LEU A 108 2.29 3.20 1.20
C LEU A 108 1.28 2.96 0.08
N GLN A 109 1.79 2.75 -1.13
CA GLN A 109 0.94 2.45 -2.29
C GLN A 109 0.49 0.98 -2.32
N ASN A 110 -0.55 0.69 -3.11
CA ASN A 110 -1.02 -0.67 -3.31
C ASN A 110 -0.16 -1.41 -4.35
N ALA A 111 0.95 -1.99 -3.91
CA ALA A 111 1.87 -2.72 -4.79
C ALA A 111 1.21 -3.93 -5.49
N ALA A 112 0.24 -4.59 -4.85
CA ALA A 112 -0.48 -5.73 -5.45
C ALA A 112 -1.28 -5.30 -6.69
N MET A 113 -1.89 -4.11 -6.65
CA MET A 113 -2.56 -3.53 -7.81
C MET A 113 -1.57 -3.22 -8.93
N GLY A 114 -0.38 -2.71 -8.61
CA GLY A 114 0.69 -2.49 -9.59
C GLY A 114 1.14 -3.77 -10.29
N ILE A 115 1.33 -4.84 -9.52
CA ILE A 115 1.66 -6.19 -10.02
C ILE A 115 0.55 -6.71 -10.95
N PHE A 116 -0.72 -6.60 -10.55
CA PHE A 116 -1.85 -7.03 -11.35
C PHE A 116 -1.95 -6.28 -12.69
N VAL A 117 -1.80 -4.95 -12.66
CA VAL A 117 -1.84 -4.13 -13.88
C VAL A 117 -0.68 -4.49 -14.81
N ALA A 118 0.55 -4.59 -14.31
CA ALA A 118 1.71 -4.90 -15.12
C ALA A 118 1.70 -6.35 -15.67
N GLY A 119 1.46 -7.32 -14.80
CA GLY A 119 1.56 -8.74 -15.15
C GLY A 119 0.32 -9.25 -15.89
N THR A 120 -0.88 -8.87 -15.46
CA THR A 120 -2.12 -9.42 -16.02
C THR A 120 -2.71 -8.54 -17.12
N LEU A 121 -2.82 -7.23 -16.90
CA LEU A 121 -3.50 -6.33 -17.86
C LEU A 121 -2.58 -5.91 -19.01
N LEU A 122 -1.30 -5.64 -18.72
CA LEU A 122 -0.29 -5.29 -19.72
C LEU A 122 0.43 -6.50 -20.31
N ALA A 123 0.29 -7.68 -19.69
CA ALA A 123 1.02 -8.89 -20.05
C ALA A 123 2.54 -8.67 -20.14
N ASN A 124 3.10 -7.82 -19.28
CA ASN A 124 4.51 -7.45 -19.29
C ASN A 124 5.15 -7.71 -17.91
N ASN A 125 5.82 -8.85 -17.79
CA ASN A 125 6.49 -9.26 -16.55
C ASN A 125 7.65 -8.34 -16.16
N THR A 126 8.33 -7.70 -17.11
CA THR A 126 9.40 -6.73 -16.80
C THR A 126 8.83 -5.51 -16.07
N MET A 127 7.63 -5.05 -16.45
CA MET A 127 6.95 -3.94 -15.78
C MET A 127 6.42 -4.28 -14.38
N VAL A 128 6.44 -5.56 -13.98
CA VAL A 128 6.09 -5.98 -12.62
C VAL A 128 7.23 -5.65 -11.64
N ILE A 129 8.48 -5.63 -12.11
CA ILE A 129 9.69 -5.46 -11.29
C ILE A 129 9.62 -4.20 -10.40
N PRO A 130 9.30 -3.00 -10.92
CA PRO A 130 9.21 -1.81 -10.08
C PRO A 130 8.15 -1.94 -8.97
N SER A 131 7.02 -2.61 -9.23
CA SER A 131 5.98 -2.83 -8.21
C SER A 131 6.43 -3.77 -7.10
N ILE A 132 7.20 -4.81 -7.45
CA ILE A 132 7.80 -5.74 -6.47
C ILE A 132 8.80 -4.99 -5.59
N ILE A 133 9.74 -4.26 -6.19
CA ILE A 133 10.75 -3.49 -5.44
C ILE A 133 10.09 -2.40 -4.59
N TYR A 134 9.05 -1.73 -5.11
CA TYR A 134 8.30 -0.74 -4.36
C TYR A 134 7.62 -1.36 -3.13
N ALA A 135 7.07 -2.58 -3.25
CA ALA A 135 6.50 -3.29 -2.12
C ALA A 135 7.51 -3.47 -0.97
N LEU A 136 8.78 -3.69 -1.26
CA LEU A 136 9.82 -3.84 -0.24
C LEU A 136 10.18 -2.47 0.35
N VAL A 137 10.47 -1.51 -0.54
CA VAL A 137 10.93 -0.16 -0.17
C VAL A 137 9.90 0.57 0.69
N MET A 138 8.62 0.53 0.30
CA MET A 138 7.54 1.24 1.01
C MET A 138 7.34 0.73 2.44
N ASN A 139 7.57 -0.56 2.71
CA ASN A 139 7.46 -1.11 4.06
C ASN A 139 8.61 -0.62 4.95
N ILE A 140 9.83 -0.56 4.41
CA ILE A 140 11.00 -0.02 5.11
C ILE A 140 10.83 1.47 5.40
N SER A 141 10.44 2.25 4.39
CA SER A 141 10.24 3.70 4.56
C SER A 141 9.08 4.01 5.50
N ALA A 142 7.98 3.25 5.45
CA ALA A 142 6.88 3.40 6.40
C ALA A 142 7.32 3.08 7.84
N ALA A 143 8.06 2.01 8.06
CA ALA A 143 8.60 1.68 9.38
C ALA A 143 9.52 2.78 9.91
N ALA A 144 10.44 3.27 9.09
CA ALA A 144 11.32 4.40 9.43
C ALA A 144 10.52 5.67 9.76
N PHE A 145 9.49 5.97 8.95
CA PHE A 145 8.63 7.13 9.13
C PHE A 145 7.81 7.07 10.42
N ILE A 146 7.28 5.88 10.77
CA ILE A 146 6.58 5.63 12.03
C ILE A 146 7.53 5.83 13.21
N VAL A 147 8.73 5.25 13.16
CA VAL A 147 9.73 5.39 14.23
C VAL A 147 10.14 6.84 14.43
N ALA A 148 10.37 7.60 13.35
CA ALA A 148 10.71 9.02 13.40
C ALA A 148 9.60 9.90 13.99
N ASN A 149 8.34 9.44 13.96
CA ASN A 149 7.18 10.19 14.44
C ASN A 149 6.53 9.59 15.70
N ARG A 150 7.17 8.59 16.33
CA ARG A 150 6.59 7.82 17.44
C ARG A 150 6.28 8.65 18.68
N ASP A 151 7.09 9.66 18.97
CA ASP A 151 6.94 10.49 20.17
C ASP A 151 5.72 11.41 20.03
N THR A 152 5.45 11.85 18.81
CA THR A 152 4.19 12.54 18.50
C THR A 152 3.01 11.58 18.57
N ALA A 153 3.12 10.31 18.17
CA ALA A 153 2.00 9.37 18.29
C ALA A 153 1.67 9.01 19.75
N ARG A 154 2.68 8.88 20.62
CA ARG A 154 2.50 8.58 22.05
C ARG A 154 1.85 9.73 22.82
N GLY A 155 2.19 10.99 22.52
CA GLY A 155 1.64 12.15 23.22
C GLY A 155 0.11 12.29 23.19
N TYR A 156 -0.57 11.70 22.21
CA TYR A 156 -2.03 11.78 22.07
C TYR A 156 -2.78 10.50 22.48
N LEU A 157 -2.11 9.33 22.47
CA LEU A 157 -2.70 8.06 22.94
C LEU A 157 -2.91 8.05 24.47
N PHE A 158 -2.16 8.88 25.20
CA PHE A 158 -2.25 9.01 26.66
C PHE A 158 -2.81 10.38 27.12
N SER A 159 -3.33 11.21 26.20
CA SER A 159 -3.98 12.49 26.54
C SER A 159 -5.52 12.39 26.56
N ARG A 160 -6.08 11.20 26.78
CA ARG A 160 -7.50 10.99 27.04
C ARG A 160 -7.71 10.50 28.45
#